data_AF-A0A368NS26-F1
#
_entry.id   AF-A0A368NS26-F1
#
_cell.length_a   1.000
_cell.length_b   1.000
_cell.length_c   1.000
_cell.angle_alpha   90.00
_cell.angle_beta   90.00
_cell.angle_gamma   90.00
#
_symmetry.space_group_name_H-M   'P 1'
#
loop_
_entity.id
_entity.type
_entity.pdbx_description
1 polymer ?
#
loop_
_entity_poly.entity_id
_entity_poly.type
_entity_poly.pdbx_seq_one_letter_code
_entity_poly.pdbx_strand_id
1 'polypeptide(L)'
;MVGFRYIQDVEEWLKPLDYIAFWEAVTPYGFVLLDRDHYDGLIAGGKVDAALVLHGLKILAKMEFRTAFGLKHRIIEPTVAQYLKSVH
;
A
#
# COMPACT_ATOMS: atom_id res chain seq x y z
N MET A 1 8.27 11.37 -9.15
CA MET A 1 7.01 10.91 -8.51
C MET A 1 6.69 9.55 -9.11
N VAL A 2 6.45 8.53 -8.28
CA VAL A 2 6.10 7.20 -8.80
C VAL A 2 4.68 7.27 -9.34
N GLY A 3 4.48 6.92 -10.60
CA GLY A 3 3.14 6.89 -11.20
C GLY A 3 2.47 5.55 -10.89
N PHE A 4 1.44 5.56 -10.04
CA PHE A 4 0.61 4.38 -9.79
C PHE A 4 -0.55 4.35 -10.76
N ARG A 5 -0.73 3.25 -11.49
CA ARG A 5 -1.86 3.05 -12.41
C ARG A 5 -2.96 2.24 -11.75
N TYR A 6 -2.59 1.28 -10.91
CA TYR A 6 -3.48 0.39 -10.19
C TYR A 6 -3.17 0.37 -8.71
N ILE A 7 -4.14 -0.07 -7.91
CA ILE A 7 -3.95 -0.26 -6.47
C ILE A 7 -2.89 -1.33 -6.16
N GLN A 8 -2.73 -2.32 -7.05
CA GLN A 8 -1.68 -3.34 -6.94
C GLN A 8 -0.28 -2.75 -7.06
N ASP A 9 -0.09 -1.70 -7.86
CA ASP A 9 1.22 -1.04 -8.00
C ASP A 9 1.65 -0.41 -6.67
N VAL A 10 0.70 0.13 -5.91
CA VAL A 10 0.93 0.65 -4.55
C VAL A 10 1.25 -0.49 -3.59
N GLU A 11 0.52 -1.60 -3.67
CA GLU A 11 0.76 -2.77 -2.81
C GLU A 11 2.15 -3.38 -3.04
N GLU A 12 2.55 -3.54 -4.30
CA GLU A 12 3.88 -4.02 -4.69
C GLU A 12 4.98 -3.06 -4.25
N TRP A 13 4.75 -1.75 -4.35
CA TRP A 13 5.68 -0.73 -3.90
C TRP A 13 5.83 -0.68 -2.36
N LEU A 14 4.74 -0.85 -1.61
CA LEU A 14 4.76 -0.86 -0.14
C LEU A 14 5.30 -2.16 0.44
N LYS A 15 5.16 -3.29 -0.26
CA LYS A 15 5.52 -4.63 0.22
C LYS A 15 6.94 -4.73 0.78
N PRO A 16 8.01 -4.31 0.07
CA PRO A 16 9.39 -4.48 0.55
C PRO A 16 9.80 -3.47 1.62
N LEU A 17 8.99 -2.43 1.88
CA LEU A 17 9.38 -1.36 2.80
C LEU A 17 9.34 -1.85 4.25
N ASP A 18 10.41 -1.60 4.99
CA ASP A 18 10.38 -1.67 6.44
C ASP A 18 9.65 -0.46 7.03
N TYR A 19 9.60 -0.40 8.37
CA TYR A 19 8.84 0.62 9.07
C TYR A 19 9.36 2.04 8.81
N ILE A 20 10.69 2.24 8.77
CA ILE A 20 11.27 3.56 8.55
C ILE A 20 11.13 3.95 7.08
N ALA A 21 11.46 3.03 6.17
CA ALA A 21 11.34 3.25 4.73
C ALA A 21 9.88 3.52 4.32
N PHE A 22 8.90 2.91 5.00
CA PHE A 22 7.48 3.21 4.81
C PHE A 22 7.18 4.69 5.06
N TRP A 23 7.60 5.23 6.21
CA TRP A 23 7.32 6.62 6.57
C TRP A 23 7.98 7.60 5.61
N GLU A 24 9.24 7.38 5.26
CA GLU A 24 9.95 8.21 4.28
C GLU A 24 9.26 8.19 2.91
N ALA A 25 8.80 7.01 2.48
CA ALA A 25 8.14 6.83 1.20
C ALA A 25 6.76 7.50 1.14
N VAL A 26 5.97 7.49 2.22
CA VAL A 26 4.61 8.06 2.23
C VAL A 26 4.57 9.56 2.60
N THR A 27 5.63 10.08 3.23
CA THR A 27 5.73 11.50 3.65
C THR A 27 5.38 12.51 2.53
N PRO A 28 5.86 12.35 1.28
CA PRO A 28 5.56 13.29 0.20
C PRO A 28 4.08 13.39 -0.20
N TYR A 29 3.26 12.44 0.22
CA TYR A 29 1.83 12.38 -0.13
C TYR A 29 0.92 13.01 0.93
N GLY A 30 1.46 13.31 2.13
CA GLY A 30 0.76 14.08 3.15
C GLY A 30 -0.53 13.46 3.70
N PHE A 31 -0.59 12.12 3.81
CA PHE A 31 -1.78 11.45 4.33
C PHE A 31 -2.01 11.73 5.82
N VAL A 32 -3.19 12.28 6.14
CA VAL A 32 -3.54 12.78 7.47
C VAL A 32 -3.82 11.67 8.49
N LEU A 33 -4.17 10.46 8.03
CA LEU A 33 -4.53 9.34 8.91
C LEU A 33 -3.33 8.65 9.60
N LEU A 34 -2.11 9.06 9.30
CA LEU A 34 -0.91 8.36 9.73
C LEU A 34 -0.11 9.24 10.72
N ASP A 35 -0.20 8.95 12.02
CA ASP A 35 0.57 9.62 13.08
C ASP A 35 1.76 8.76 13.50
N ARG A 36 2.95 9.10 12.99
CA ARG A 36 4.19 8.36 13.26
C ARG A 36 4.54 8.35 14.75
N ASP A 37 4.42 9.49 15.44
CA ASP A 37 4.83 9.61 16.84
C ASP A 37 3.97 8.72 17.75
N HIS A 38 2.68 8.60 17.44
CA HIS A 38 1.79 7.68 18.13
C HIS A 38 2.25 6.22 18.00
N TYR A 39 2.52 5.75 16.79
CA TYR A 39 2.94 4.38 16.54
C TYR A 39 4.35 4.08 17.09
N ASP A 40 5.28 5.04 16.98
CA ASP A 40 6.62 4.94 17.57
C ASP A 40 6.54 4.76 19.10
N GLY A 41 5.65 5.51 19.76
CA GLY A 41 5.40 5.37 21.20
C GLY A 41 4.80 4.01 21.61
N LEU A 42 3.88 3.48 20.80
CA LEU A 42 3.29 2.15 21.07
C LEU A 42 4.30 1.01 20.90
N ILE A 43 5.15 1.11 19.87
CA ILE A 43 6.20 0.11 19.59
C ILE A 43 7.29 0.19 20.67
N ALA A 44 7.80 1.38 20.98
CA ALA A 44 8.82 1.57 22.01
C ALA A 44 8.34 1.14 23.40
N GLY A 45 7.04 1.31 23.68
CA GLY A 45 6.39 0.84 24.90
C GLY A 45 6.11 -0.67 24.94
N GLY A 46 6.43 -1.42 23.88
CA GLY A 46 6.19 -2.86 23.78
C GLY A 46 4.71 -3.25 23.80
N LYS A 47 3.80 -2.29 23.55
CA LYS A 47 2.34 -2.52 23.58
C LYS A 47 1.83 -3.23 22.34
N VAL A 48 2.57 -3.12 21.24
CA VAL A 48 2.24 -3.66 19.93
C VAL A 48 3.51 -4.14 19.23
N ASP A 49 3.36 -5.17 18.41
CA ASP A 49 4.43 -5.63 17.53
C ASP A 49 4.60 -4.67 16.34
N ALA A 50 5.84 -4.26 16.08
CA ALA A 50 6.19 -3.39 14.97
C ALA A 50 5.79 -3.97 13.60
N ALA A 51 5.89 -5.30 13.43
CA ALA A 51 5.50 -5.94 12.18
C ALA A 51 3.98 -5.87 11.96
N LEU A 52 3.18 -6.07 13.01
CA LEU A 52 1.73 -5.93 12.96
C LEU A 52 1.31 -4.49 12.66
N VAL A 53 1.93 -3.50 13.32
CA VAL A 53 1.68 -2.08 13.06
C VAL A 53 2.01 -1.73 11.60
N LEU A 54 3.18 -2.13 11.12
CA LEU A 54 3.58 -1.89 9.73
C LEU A 54 2.61 -2.52 8.74
N HIS A 55 2.11 -3.72 9.02
CA HIS A 55 1.10 -4.36 8.18
C HIS A 55 -0.19 -3.52 8.10
N GLY A 56 -0.69 -3.04 9.24
CA GLY A 56 -1.85 -2.15 9.30
C GLY A 56 -1.62 -0.83 8.56
N LEU A 57 -0.47 -0.19 8.77
CA LEU A 57 -0.07 1.04 8.10
C LEU A 57 -0.04 0.90 6.58
N LYS A 58 0.48 -0.21 6.04
CA LYS A 58 0.48 -0.47 4.60
C LYS A 58 -0.93 -0.60 4.03
N ILE A 59 -1.86 -1.21 4.78
CA ILE A 59 -3.28 -1.29 4.38
C ILE A 59 -3.92 0.09 4.36
N LEU A 60 -3.71 0.89 5.42
CA LEU A 60 -4.24 2.25 5.51
C LEU A 60 -3.71 3.13 4.38
N ALA A 61 -2.39 3.12 4.15
CA ALA A 61 -1.77 3.83 3.03
C ALA A 61 -2.39 3.41 1.70
N LYS A 62 -2.60 2.11 1.46
CA LYS A 62 -3.26 1.63 0.23
C LYS A 62 -4.66 2.22 0.04
N MET A 63 -5.45 2.36 1.11
CA MET A 63 -6.78 2.98 1.05
C MET A 63 -6.71 4.48 0.79
N GLU A 64 -5.75 5.18 1.41
CA GLU A 64 -5.48 6.59 1.16
C GLU A 64 -5.06 6.84 -0.30
N PHE A 65 -4.09 6.08 -0.82
CA PHE A 65 -3.66 6.16 -2.22
C PHE A 65 -4.81 5.90 -3.20
N ARG A 66 -5.64 4.88 -2.92
CA ARG A 66 -6.82 4.58 -3.72
C ARG A 66 -7.77 5.78 -3.80
N THR A 67 -8.01 6.42 -2.66
CA THR A 67 -8.94 7.55 -2.55
C THR A 67 -8.36 8.81 -3.20
N ALA A 68 -7.11 9.14 -2.89
CA ALA A 68 -6.43 10.35 -3.37
C ALA A 68 -6.21 10.34 -4.89
N PHE A 69 -5.88 9.18 -5.48
CA PHE A 69 -5.54 9.06 -6.89
C PHE A 69 -6.61 8.33 -7.73
N GLY A 70 -7.75 7.97 -7.14
CA GLY A 70 -8.82 7.27 -7.85
C GLY A 70 -8.41 5.90 -8.42
N LEU A 71 -7.44 5.23 -7.78
CA LEU A 71 -6.86 4.00 -8.32
C LEU A 71 -7.91 2.87 -8.37
N LYS A 72 -7.92 2.15 -9.49
CA LYS A 72 -8.76 0.98 -9.69
C LYS A 72 -7.98 -0.30 -9.44
N HIS A 73 -8.71 -1.38 -9.17
CA HIS A 73 -8.12 -2.71 -9.21
C HIS A 73 -7.76 -3.05 -10.66
N ARG A 74 -6.56 -3.58 -10.87
CA ARG A 74 -6.18 -4.19 -12.15
C ARG A 74 -7.13 -5.34 -12.45
N ILE A 75 -7.76 -5.31 -13.63
CA ILE A 75 -8.51 -6.45 -14.14
C ILE A 75 -7.46 -7.45 -14.62
N ILE A 76 -7.38 -8.59 -13.95
CA ILE A 76 -6.56 -9.72 -14.40
C ILE A 76 -7.46 -10.50 -15.36
N GLU A 77 -7.19 -10.41 -16.66
CA GLU A 77 -7.86 -11.29 -17.61
C GLU A 77 -7.38 -12.72 -17.34
N PRO A 78 -8.28 -13.66 -17.00
CA PRO A 78 -7.88 -15.04 -16.74
C PRO A 78 -7.35 -15.67 -18.03
N THR A 79 -6.34 -16.53 -17.91
CA THR A 79 -5.69 -17.20 -19.05
C THR A 79 -6.68 -17.92 -19.97
N VAL A 80 -7.80 -18.41 -19.40
CA VAL A 80 -8.90 -19.05 -20.14
C VAL A 80 -9.59 -18.07 -21.12
N ALA A 81 -9.74 -16.80 -20.76
CA ALA A 81 -10.32 -15.78 -21.62
C ALA A 81 -9.39 -15.39 -22.78
N GLN A 82 -8.08 -15.47 -22.58
CA GLN A 82 -7.09 -15.28 -23.66
C GLN A 82 -7.17 -16.41 -24.68
N TYR A 83 -7.30 -17.65 -24.22
CA TYR A 83 -7.44 -18.82 -25.08
C TYR A 83 -8.69 -18.74 -25.97
N LEU A 84 -9.82 -18.25 -25.43
CA LEU A 84 -11.06 -18.06 -26.20
C LEU A 84 -10.94 -17.01 -27.31
N LYS A 85 -10.08 -15.99 -27.16
CA LYS A 85 -9.83 -14.96 -28.18
C LYS A 85 -8.89 -15.43 -29.30
N SER A 86 -8.07 -16.45 -29.07
CA SER A 86 -7.13 -16.99 -30.06
C SER A 86 -7.71 -18.11 -30.94
N VAL A 87 -8.93 -18.58 -30.64
CA VAL A 87 -9.57 -19.71 -31.35
C VAL A 87 -10.69 -19.23 -32.29
N HIS A 88 -10.77 -17.93 -32.57
CA HIS A 88 -11.65 -17.35 -33.60
C HIS A 88 -10.83 -16.70 -34.72
#